data_AF-A0A661CNA5-F1
#
_entry.id   AF-A0A661CNA5-F1
#
_cell.length_a   1.000
_cell.length_b   1.000
_cell.length_c   1.000
_cell.angle_alpha   90.00
_cell.angle_beta   90.00
_cell.angle_gamma   90.00
#
_symmetry.space_group_name_H-M   'P 1'
#
loop_
_entity.id
_entity.type
_entity.pdbx_description
1 polymer ?
#
loop_
_entity_poly.entity_id
_entity_poly.type
_entity_poly.pdbx_seq_one_letter_code
_entity_poly.pdbx_strand_id
1 'polypeptide(L)'
;MVSPKVDRKGNREEQCGESPEDTLRRELLEETGLKGFEIGPLVWTRDHTGTCEGRPFRQVESFYLIETPRFTPTNEHQPEPVEIRAFRGFRWWPLEEIEASEEIFVPRRLGPLLRDLVENGPPEQPIDAGI
;
A
#
# COMPACT_ATOMS: atom_id res chain seq x y z
N MET A 1 3.56 -0.14 0.76
CA MET A 1 2.38 0.69 1.07
C MET A 1 2.11 0.49 2.56
N VAL A 2 1.94 1.56 3.36
CA VAL A 2 1.36 1.40 4.71
C VAL A 2 -0.09 1.77 4.61
N SER A 3 -0.95 0.76 4.54
CA SER A 3 -2.39 0.92 4.73
C SER A 3 -2.70 0.41 6.13
N PRO A 4 -3.11 1.27 7.09
CA PRO A 4 -3.59 0.77 8.35
C PRO A 4 -4.80 -0.12 8.08
N LYS A 5 -4.74 -1.39 8.50
CA LYS A 5 -5.88 -2.30 8.40
C LYS A 5 -7.07 -1.72 9.17
N VAL A 6 -8.26 -1.98 8.68
CA VAL A 6 -9.50 -1.56 9.32
C VAL A 6 -10.14 -2.82 9.87
N ASP A 7 -10.26 -2.92 11.20
CA ASP A 7 -10.84 -4.09 11.85
C ASP A 7 -12.31 -4.30 11.40
N ARG A 8 -12.89 -5.46 11.72
CA ARG A 8 -14.31 -5.75 11.40
C ARG A 8 -15.30 -4.72 11.96
N LYS A 9 -14.89 -3.79 12.82
CA LYS A 9 -15.73 -2.72 13.39
C LYS A 9 -15.48 -1.35 12.74
N GLY A 10 -14.57 -1.23 11.80
CA GLY A 10 -14.23 0.05 11.18
C GLY A 10 -13.12 0.82 11.90
N ASN A 11 -12.43 0.21 12.87
CA ASN A 11 -11.35 0.85 13.62
C ASN A 11 -9.99 0.61 12.99
N ARG A 12 -9.13 1.62 13.08
CA ARG A 12 -7.73 1.57 12.66
C ARG A 12 -6.98 0.49 13.47
N GLU A 13 -6.41 -0.50 12.81
CA GLU A 13 -5.43 -1.43 13.38
C GLU A 13 -4.03 -0.81 13.36
N GLU A 14 -3.92 0.43 13.87
CA GLU A 14 -2.64 0.84 14.43
C GLU A 14 -2.53 0.13 15.77
N GLN A 15 -1.60 -0.83 15.89
CA GLN A 15 -1.27 -1.40 17.18
C GLN A 15 -0.79 -0.23 18.07
N CYS A 16 -1.49 -0.02 19.18
CA CYS A 16 -1.25 1.14 20.05
C CYS A 16 0.22 1.15 20.49
N GLY A 17 0.99 2.14 20.02
CA GLY A 17 2.41 2.32 20.36
C GLY A 17 3.42 1.84 19.31
N GLU A 18 2.98 1.29 18.18
CA GLU A 18 3.86 0.92 17.06
C GLU A 18 4.31 2.18 16.28
N SER A 19 5.60 2.25 15.91
CA SER A 19 6.10 3.34 15.08
C SER A 19 5.64 3.16 13.62
N PRO A 20 5.53 4.23 12.80
CA PRO A 20 5.16 4.08 11.39
C PRO A 20 6.08 3.13 10.60
N GLU A 21 7.36 3.06 11.00
CA GLU A 21 8.36 2.18 10.40
C GLU A 21 8.13 0.72 10.78
N ASP A 22 7.83 0.45 12.05
CA ASP A 22 7.49 -0.90 12.51
C ASP A 22 6.21 -1.40 11.84
N THR A 23 5.19 -0.55 11.76
CA THR A 23 3.95 -0.82 11.02
C THR A 23 4.25 -1.18 9.56
N LEU A 24 5.05 -0.37 8.86
CA LEU A 24 5.44 -0.66 7.46
C LEU A 24 6.13 -2.01 7.31
N ARG A 25 7.04 -2.35 8.23
CA ARG A 25 7.78 -3.61 8.20
C ARG A 25 6.88 -4.81 8.45
N ARG A 26 5.98 -4.70 9.43
CA ARG A 26 4.99 -5.74 9.73
C ARG A 26 4.04 -5.96 8.56
N GLU A 27 3.44 -4.88 8.02
CA GLU A 27 2.49 -4.99 6.89
C GLU A 27 3.14 -5.61 5.65
N LEU A 28 4.35 -5.17 5.27
CA LEU A 28 5.05 -5.75 4.12
C LEU A 28 5.39 -7.24 4.31
N LEU A 29 5.74 -7.66 5.53
CA LEU A 29 5.94 -9.07 5.84
C LEU A 29 4.62 -9.85 5.72
N GLU A 30 3.55 -9.36 6.34
CA GLU A 30 2.23 -10.02 6.35
C GLU A 30 1.64 -10.15 4.94
N GLU A 31 1.67 -9.09 4.16
CA GLU A 31 0.99 -9.02 2.87
C GLU A 31 1.82 -9.53 1.69
N THR A 32 3.15 -9.45 1.77
CA THR A 32 4.02 -9.78 0.64
C THR A 32 5.18 -10.72 0.98
N GLY A 33 5.46 -10.96 2.26
CA GLY A 33 6.62 -11.74 2.70
C GLY A 33 7.95 -11.00 2.59
N LEU A 34 7.93 -9.70 2.23
CA LEU A 34 9.14 -8.89 2.07
C LEU A 34 9.80 -8.60 3.43
N LYS A 35 11.10 -8.82 3.51
CA LYS A 35 11.94 -8.56 4.69
C LYS A 35 13.32 -8.05 4.29
N GLY A 36 14.04 -7.44 5.23
CA GLY A 36 15.43 -7.02 5.03
C GLY A 36 15.59 -5.93 3.98
N PHE A 37 14.73 -4.90 4.04
CA PHE A 37 14.75 -3.75 3.15
C PHE A 37 15.02 -2.46 3.93
N GLU A 38 15.57 -1.48 3.23
CA GLU A 38 15.68 -0.11 3.74
C GLU A 38 14.42 0.68 3.40
N ILE A 39 13.92 1.43 4.38
CA ILE A 39 12.76 2.31 4.16
C ILE A 39 13.28 3.55 3.45
N GLY A 40 12.86 3.75 2.21
CA GLY A 40 13.17 4.97 1.46
C GLY A 40 12.20 6.11 1.80
N PRO A 41 12.18 7.18 0.98
CA PRO A 41 11.39 8.37 1.27
C PRO A 41 9.88 8.09 1.23
N LEU A 42 9.14 8.84 2.05
CA LEU A 42 7.69 8.96 1.93
C LEU A 42 7.39 9.79 0.68
N VAL A 43 6.81 9.16 -0.34
CA VAL A 43 6.56 9.80 -1.64
C VAL A 43 5.15 10.32 -1.79
N TRP A 44 4.16 9.61 -1.24
CA TRP A 44 2.75 10.01 -1.31
C TRP A 44 2.01 9.79 0.00
N THR A 45 0.95 10.55 0.18
CA THR A 45 -0.05 10.34 1.24
C THR A 45 -1.43 10.27 0.62
N ARG A 46 -2.38 9.66 1.35
CA ARG A 46 -3.76 9.55 0.90
C ARG A 46 -4.69 9.56 2.08
N ASP A 47 -5.77 10.34 2.02
CA ASP A 47 -6.81 10.36 3.04
C ASP A 47 -8.16 10.24 2.34
N HIS A 48 -8.83 9.12 2.53
CA HIS A 48 -10.09 8.86 1.86
C HIS A 48 -11.11 8.22 2.80
N THR A 49 -12.37 8.46 2.48
CA THR A 49 -13.50 7.84 3.15
C THR A 49 -14.27 6.96 2.19
N GLY A 50 -14.88 5.91 2.72
CA GLY A 50 -15.64 4.96 1.91
C GLY A 50 -16.69 4.24 2.74
N THR A 51 -17.31 3.24 2.13
CA THR A 51 -18.24 2.35 2.83
C THR A 51 -17.85 0.91 2.53
N CYS A 52 -17.60 0.12 3.58
CA CYS A 52 -17.30 -1.30 3.50
C CYS A 52 -18.39 -2.08 4.24
N GLU A 53 -19.04 -3.02 3.57
CA GLU A 53 -20.17 -3.80 4.11
C GLU A 53 -21.27 -2.92 4.77
N GLY A 54 -21.53 -1.74 4.18
CA GLY A 54 -22.51 -0.78 4.69
C GLY A 54 -22.05 0.07 5.87
N ARG A 55 -20.78 -0.05 6.31
CA ARG A 55 -20.19 0.77 7.38
C ARG A 55 -19.26 1.83 6.80
N PRO A 56 -19.38 3.10 7.22
CA PRO A 56 -18.44 4.12 6.81
C PRO A 56 -17.05 3.81 7.39
N PHE A 57 -16.02 4.09 6.61
CA PHE A 57 -14.63 4.06 7.08
C PHE A 57 -13.88 5.28 6.58
N ARG A 58 -12.77 5.60 7.26
CA ARG A 58 -11.76 6.55 6.82
C ARG A 58 -10.41 5.85 6.89
N GLN A 59 -9.62 5.98 5.84
CA GLN A 59 -8.30 5.37 5.77
C GLN A 59 -7.30 6.42 5.31
N VAL A 60 -6.24 6.53 6.11
CA VAL A 60 -5.11 7.44 5.91
C VAL A 60 -3.89 6.58 5.63
N GLU A 61 -3.32 6.71 4.44
CA GLU A 61 -2.27 5.86 3.90
C GLU A 61 -1.00 6.67 3.65
N SER A 62 0.14 6.00 3.83
CA SER A 62 1.47 6.53 3.55
C SER A 62 2.21 5.61 2.59
N PHE A 63 2.76 6.17 1.52
CA PHE A 63 3.42 5.43 0.46
C PHE A 63 4.92 5.71 0.50
N TYR A 64 5.70 4.69 0.87
CA TYR A 64 7.16 4.76 0.88
C TYR A 64 7.74 4.11 -0.37
N LEU A 65 8.77 4.72 -0.95
CA LEU A 65 9.57 4.11 -2.00
C LEU A 65 10.57 3.13 -1.35
N ILE A 66 10.54 1.87 -1.77
CA ILE A 66 11.46 0.84 -1.29
C ILE A 66 12.12 0.20 -2.50
N GLU A 67 13.45 0.31 -2.55
CA GLU A 67 14.25 -0.41 -3.53
C GLU A 67 14.53 -1.83 -3.01
N THR A 68 14.25 -2.82 -3.85
CA THR A 68 14.44 -4.22 -3.48
C THR A 68 14.76 -5.07 -4.70
N PRO A 69 15.63 -6.10 -4.58
CA PRO A 69 15.72 -7.13 -5.59
C PRO A 69 14.35 -7.77 -5.83
N ARG A 70 14.11 -8.22 -7.06
CA ARG A 70 12.88 -8.96 -7.37
C ARG A 70 12.75 -10.19 -6.48
N PHE A 71 11.56 -10.39 -5.90
CA PHE A 71 11.22 -11.55 -5.09
C PHE A 71 9.87 -12.15 -5.50
N THR A 72 9.56 -13.33 -4.99
CA THR A 72 8.25 -13.96 -5.15
C THR A 72 7.39 -13.59 -3.95
N PRO A 73 6.37 -12.73 -4.13
CA PRO A 73 5.51 -12.33 -3.02
C PRO A 73 4.62 -13.47 -2.54
N THR A 74 4.32 -13.46 -1.24
CA THR A 74 3.45 -14.41 -0.55
C THR A 74 2.65 -13.69 0.54
N ASN A 75 1.42 -14.13 0.80
CA ASN A 75 0.60 -13.66 1.92
C ASN A 75 0.52 -14.71 3.03
N GLU A 76 1.48 -15.64 3.12
CA GLU A 76 1.49 -16.72 4.13
C GLU A 76 1.51 -16.21 5.58
N HIS A 77 1.98 -14.97 5.76
CA HIS A 77 2.06 -14.30 7.06
C HIS A 77 0.83 -13.44 7.36
N GLN A 78 -0.16 -13.34 6.45
CA GLN A 78 -1.36 -12.52 6.65
C GLN A 78 -2.21 -13.11 7.78
N PRO A 79 -2.41 -12.39 8.92
CA PRO A 79 -3.24 -12.90 10.01
C PRO A 79 -4.74 -12.89 9.68
N GLU A 80 -5.21 -11.99 8.80
CA GLU A 80 -6.63 -11.71 8.65
C GLU A 80 -7.36 -12.59 7.61
N PRO A 81 -8.28 -13.49 8.03
CA PRO A 81 -8.92 -14.43 7.11
C PRO A 81 -9.84 -13.76 6.08
N VAL A 82 -10.34 -12.56 6.37
CA VAL A 82 -11.19 -11.80 5.42
C VAL A 82 -10.35 -11.35 4.23
N GLU A 83 -9.17 -10.79 4.49
CA GLU A 83 -8.26 -10.32 3.45
C GLU A 83 -7.74 -11.48 2.60
N ILE A 84 -7.40 -12.61 3.23
CA ILE A 84 -7.01 -13.84 2.52
C ILE A 84 -8.10 -14.29 1.53
N ARG A 85 -9.39 -14.23 1.92
CA ARG A 85 -10.49 -14.63 1.03
C ARG A 85 -10.73 -13.66 -0.12
N ALA A 86 -10.47 -12.36 0.10
CA ALA A 86 -10.60 -11.34 -0.92
C ALA A 86 -9.42 -11.34 -1.91
N PHE A 87 -8.25 -11.77 -1.45
CA PHE A 87 -7.02 -11.81 -2.23
C PHE A 87 -7.11 -12.77 -3.43
N ARG A 88 -6.65 -12.32 -4.60
CA ARG A 88 -6.71 -13.11 -5.86
C ARG A 88 -5.36 -13.58 -6.35
N GLY A 89 -4.28 -12.92 -5.96
CA GLY A 89 -2.94 -13.28 -6.39
C GLY A 89 -2.02 -12.08 -6.50
N PHE A 90 -0.76 -12.38 -6.78
CA PHE A 90 0.27 -11.37 -6.97
C PHE A 90 0.69 -11.28 -8.43
N ARG A 91 1.08 -10.06 -8.82
CA ARG A 91 1.77 -9.80 -10.08
C ARG A 91 2.69 -8.60 -9.89
N TRP A 92 3.91 -8.72 -10.39
CA TRP A 92 4.77 -7.56 -10.63
C TRP A 92 4.37 -6.93 -11.95
N TRP A 93 3.99 -5.66 -11.92
CA TRP A 93 3.55 -4.92 -13.10
C TRP A 93 4.66 -4.01 -13.62
N PRO A 94 5.01 -4.08 -14.92
CA PRO A 94 5.68 -2.99 -15.62
C PRO A 94 4.81 -1.72 -15.58
N LEU A 95 5.43 -0.55 -15.56
CA LEU A 95 4.70 0.71 -15.48
C LEU A 95 3.79 0.93 -16.70
N GLU A 96 4.30 0.62 -17.88
CA GLU A 96 3.56 0.71 -19.14
C GLU A 96 2.31 -0.16 -19.14
N GLU A 97 2.33 -1.31 -18.45
CA GLU A 97 1.14 -2.16 -18.31
C GLU A 97 0.12 -1.55 -17.33
N ILE A 98 0.57 -0.86 -16.28
CA ILE A 98 -0.34 -0.14 -15.36
C ILE A 98 -1.04 0.98 -16.13
N GLU A 99 -0.31 1.77 -16.91
CA GLU A 99 -0.86 2.91 -17.65
C GLU A 99 -1.83 2.50 -18.76
N ALA A 100 -1.60 1.34 -19.39
CA ALA A 100 -2.44 0.83 -20.47
C ALA A 100 -3.61 -0.04 -20.00
N SER A 101 -3.66 -0.42 -18.71
CA SER A 101 -4.65 -1.35 -18.19
C SER A 101 -6.00 -0.69 -17.90
N GLU A 102 -7.08 -1.43 -18.16
CA GLU A 102 -8.45 -1.05 -17.77
C GLU A 102 -8.78 -1.45 -16.32
N GLU A 103 -7.86 -2.13 -15.63
CA GLU A 103 -8.01 -2.52 -14.22
C GLU A 103 -8.03 -1.31 -13.29
N ILE A 104 -8.67 -1.50 -12.14
CA ILE A 104 -8.73 -0.48 -11.10
C ILE A 104 -7.50 -0.57 -10.21
N PHE A 105 -6.66 0.46 -10.27
CA PHE A 105 -5.58 0.67 -9.31
C PHE A 105 -5.98 1.67 -8.24
N VAL A 106 -5.42 1.48 -7.04
CA VAL A 106 -5.55 2.40 -5.91
C VAL A 106 -4.13 2.80 -5.47
N PRO A 107 -3.79 4.10 -5.43
CA PRO A 107 -4.63 5.25 -5.80
C PRO A 107 -5.02 5.26 -7.29
N ARG A 108 -6.12 5.94 -7.64
CA ARG A 108 -6.61 6.01 -9.04
C ARG A 108 -5.59 6.64 -10.00
N ARG A 109 -4.71 7.48 -9.46
CA ARG A 109 -3.64 8.16 -10.20
C ARG A 109 -2.31 7.39 -10.18
N LEU A 110 -2.31 6.10 -9.84
CA LEU A 110 -1.08 5.32 -9.65
C LEU A 110 -0.14 5.37 -10.87
N GLY A 111 -0.65 5.21 -12.10
CA GLY A 111 0.17 5.26 -13.32
C GLY A 111 0.95 6.58 -13.47
N PRO A 112 0.27 7.74 -13.58
CA PRO A 112 0.94 9.04 -13.65
C PRO A 112 1.89 9.34 -12.48
N LEU A 113 1.53 8.92 -11.26
CA LEU A 113 2.39 9.11 -10.08
C LEU A 113 3.67 8.28 -10.17
N LEU A 114 3.58 7.02 -10.62
CA LEU A 114 4.74 6.17 -10.84
C LEU A 114 5.61 6.69 -12.00
N ARG A 115 5.01 7.22 -13.07
CA ARG A 115 5.76 7.83 -14.18
C ARG A 115 6.62 8.99 -13.69
N ASP A 116 6.01 9.92 -12.96
CA ASP A 116 6.71 11.06 -12.38
C ASP A 116 7.85 10.61 -11.45
N LEU A 117 7.59 9.61 -10.59
CA LEU A 117 8.60 9.06 -9.69
C LEU A 117 9.79 8.43 -10.44
N VAL A 118 9.56 7.77 -11.57
CA VAL A 118 10.63 7.16 -12.39
C VAL A 118 11.41 8.21 -13.17
N GLU A 119 10.75 9.25 -13.68
CA GLU A 119 11.40 10.28 -14.51
C GLU A 119 12.14 11.33 -13.68
N ASN A 120 11.55 11.74 -12.56
CA ASN A 120 12.00 12.88 -11.77
C ASN A 120 12.56 12.49 -10.39
N GLY A 121 12.39 11.22 -10.00
CA GLY A 121 12.77 10.73 -8.68
C GLY A 121 11.74 11.07 -7.60
N PRO A 122 12.03 10.74 -6.32
CA PRO A 122 11.13 11.03 -5.21
C PRO A 122 10.96 12.53 -5.00
N PRO A 123 9.74 13.02 -4.73
CA PRO A 123 9.50 14.44 -4.49
C PRO A 123 10.14 14.89 -3.17
N GLU A 124 10.46 16.19 -3.07
CA GLU A 124 11.00 16.77 -1.83
C GLU A 124 10.02 16.70 -0.65
N GLN A 125 8.71 16.68 -0.95
CA GLN A 125 7.64 16.52 0.03
C GLN A 125 6.59 15.53 -0.49
N PRO A 126 5.91 14.78 0.39
CA PRO A 126 4.88 13.84 -0.02
C PRO A 126 3.74 14.51 -0.76
N ILE A 127 3.31 13.91 -1.87
CA ILE A 127 2.19 14.42 -2.69
C ILE A 127 0.91 13.69 -2.29
N ASP A 128 -0.22 14.42 -2.26
CA ASP A 128 -1.53 13.80 -2.13
C ASP A 128 -1.87 12.96 -3.38
N ALA A 129 -1.99 11.65 -3.17
CA ALA A 129 -2.30 10.68 -4.20
C ALA A 129 -3.77 10.75 -4.69
N GLY A 130 -4.65 11.43 -3.94
CA GLY A 130 -6.07 11.53 -4.21
C GLY A 130 -6.86 10.26 -3.89
N ILE A 131 -8.15 10.22 -4.22
CA ILE A 131 -9.04 9.08 -3.93
C ILE A 131 -8.95 7.99 -5.00
#